data_AF-A0A1M6WEU9-F1
#
_entry.id   AF-A0A1M6WEU9-F1
#
_cell.length_a   1.000
_cell.length_b   1.000
_cell.length_c   1.000
_cell.angle_alpha   90.00
_cell.angle_beta   90.00
_cell.angle_gamma   90.00
#
_symmetry.space_group_name_H-M   'P 1'
#
loop_
_entity.id
_entity.type
_entity.pdbx_description
1 polymer ?
#
loop_
_entity_poly.entity_id
_entity_poly.type
_entity_poly.pdbx_seq_one_letter_code
_entity_poly.pdbx_strand_id
1 'polypeptide(L)'
;MERFSVYWWDKDENQHVEIYLVHDLELAKFAVLRLTKGPAAQIGIIQRVIITDSADSIIFEWQFEKGVIHPVPQPPVACSGTKG
;
A
#
# COMPACT_ATOMS: atom_id res chain seq x y z
N MET A 1 -11.01 18.69 1.53
CA MET A 1 -9.54 18.53 1.47
C MET A 1 -9.28 17.11 1.92
N GLU A 2 -8.70 16.27 1.06
CA GLU A 2 -8.47 14.86 1.38
C GLU A 2 -7.36 14.73 2.41
N ARG A 3 -7.50 13.76 3.32
CA ARG A 3 -6.47 13.40 4.31
C ARG A 3 -6.17 11.93 4.20
N PHE A 4 -4.92 11.57 4.44
CA PHE A 4 -4.42 10.22 4.31
C PHE A 4 -3.81 9.75 5.61
N SER A 5 -4.03 8.47 5.92
CA SER A 5 -3.37 7.77 7.02
C SER A 5 -2.66 6.53 6.48
N VAL A 6 -1.52 6.20 7.07
CA VAL A 6 -0.71 5.03 6.72
C VAL A 6 -0.61 4.13 7.94
N TYR A 7 -1.03 2.89 7.78
CA TYR A 7 -0.96 1.86 8.82
C TYR A 7 -0.15 0.68 8.31
N TRP A 8 0.52 -0.02 9.23
CA TRP A 8 1.18 -1.29 8.93
C TRP A 8 0.99 -2.29 10.06
N TRP A 9 1.12 -3.57 9.72
CA TRP A 9 0.97 -4.67 10.66
C TRP A 9 2.26 -5.47 10.73
N ASP A 10 2.61 -5.89 11.94
CA ASP A 10 3.70 -6.84 12.16
C ASP A 10 3.24 -8.30 12.00
N LYS A 11 4.18 -9.23 12.18
CA LYS A 11 3.95 -10.69 12.14
C LYS A 11 2.96 -11.21 13.20
N ASP A 12 2.74 -10.45 14.26
CA ASP A 12 1.88 -10.81 15.38
C ASP A 12 0.51 -10.11 15.27
N GLU A 13 0.20 -9.57 14.08
CA GLU A 13 -1.03 -8.86 13.74
C GLU A 13 -1.25 -7.55 14.53
N ASN A 14 -0.22 -7.00 15.16
CA ASN A 14 -0.36 -5.69 15.81
C ASN A 14 -0.36 -4.59 14.76
N GLN A 15 -1.33 -3.69 14.87
CA GLN A 15 -1.42 -2.50 14.02
C GLN A 15 -0.53 -1.38 14.57
N HIS A 16 0.20 -0.73 13.67
CA HIS A 16 1.05 0.41 13.94
C HIS A 16 0.65 1.59 13.04
N VAL A 17 0.62 2.79 13.61
CA VAL A 17 0.37 4.03 12.87
C VAL A 17 1.71 4.61 12.42
N GLU A 18 1.91 4.75 11.12
CA GLU A 18 3.09 5.41 10.55
C GLU A 18 2.81 6.88 10.29
N ILE A 19 1.66 7.19 9.68
CA ILE A 19 1.20 8.55 9.41
C ILE A 19 -0.28 8.65 9.73
N TYR A 20 -0.71 9.77 10.32
CA TYR A 20 -2.11 10.01 10.66
C TYR A 20 -2.62 11.33 10.11
N LEU A 21 -3.69 11.25 9.29
CA LEU A 21 -4.48 12.38 8.78
C LEU A 21 -3.66 13.55 8.16
N VAL A 22 -2.68 13.22 7.31
CA VAL A 22 -1.91 14.23 6.57
C VAL A 22 -2.60 14.63 5.27
N HIS A 23 -2.43 15.88 4.86
CA HIS A 23 -2.98 16.39 3.59
C HIS A 23 -2.03 16.17 2.40
N ASP A 24 -0.89 15.52 2.63
CA ASP A 24 0.15 15.28 1.64
C ASP A 24 0.18 13.80 1.24
N LEU A 25 -0.33 13.51 0.05
CA LEU A 25 -0.34 12.16 -0.52
C LEU A 25 1.08 11.69 -0.88
N GLU A 26 1.99 12.57 -1.26
CA GLU A 26 3.36 12.19 -1.62
C GLU A 26 4.13 11.72 -0.38
N LEU A 27 3.89 12.37 0.76
CA LEU A 27 4.42 11.89 2.05
C LEU A 27 3.91 10.48 2.39
N ALA A 28 2.60 10.23 2.21
CA ALA A 28 2.01 8.90 2.42
C ALA A 28 2.63 7.85 1.48
N LYS A 29 2.80 8.17 0.19
CA LYS A 29 3.47 7.30 -0.79
C LYS A 29 4.92 7.00 -0.41
N PHE A 30 5.66 8.00 0.06
CA PHE A 30 7.05 7.81 0.48
C PHE A 30 7.16 6.87 1.69
N ALA A 31 6.28 7.04 2.68
CA ALA A 31 6.21 6.14 3.83
C ALA A 31 5.91 4.69 3.42
N VAL A 32 4.93 4.49 2.53
CA VAL A 32 4.62 3.15 1.99
C VAL A 32 5.79 2.56 1.22
N LEU A 33 6.48 3.33 0.38
CA LEU A 33 7.66 2.84 -0.33
C LEU A 33 8.76 2.40 0.63
N ARG A 34 9.00 3.16 1.70
CA ARG A 34 9.97 2.81 2.74
C ARG A 34 9.56 1.54 3.48
N LEU A 35 8.29 1.41 3.87
CA LEU A 35 7.78 0.25 4.59
C LEU A 35 7.78 -1.01 3.73
N THR A 36 7.40 -0.93 2.46
CA THR A 36 7.25 -2.09 1.56
C THR A 36 8.56 -2.54 0.90
N LYS A 37 9.53 -1.63 0.69
CA LYS A 37 10.83 -1.94 0.06
C LYS A 37 11.99 -1.96 1.04
N GLY A 38 11.79 -1.57 2.29
CA GLY A 38 12.82 -1.55 3.32
C GLY A 38 13.19 -2.95 3.82
N PRO A 39 14.31 -3.08 4.57
CA PRO A 39 14.78 -4.36 5.09
C PRO A 39 13.72 -5.10 5.93
N ALA A 40 12.92 -4.37 6.72
CA ALA A 40 11.87 -4.95 7.56
C ALA A 40 10.78 -5.68 6.77
N ALA A 41 10.39 -5.17 5.58
CA ALA A 41 9.50 -5.91 4.70
C ALA A 41 10.19 -7.09 4.04
N GLN A 42 11.47 -6.98 3.66
CA GLN A 42 12.21 -8.07 3.02
C GLN A 42 12.39 -9.30 3.93
N ILE A 43 12.47 -9.08 5.24
CA ILE A 43 12.60 -10.16 6.24
C ILE A 43 11.26 -10.55 6.90
N GLY A 44 10.13 -10.04 6.39
CA GLY A 44 8.80 -10.38 6.88
C GLY A 44 8.45 -9.85 8.28
N ILE A 45 9.12 -8.80 8.76
CA ILE A 45 8.65 -8.09 9.97
C ILE A 45 7.36 -7.36 9.68
N ILE A 46 7.28 -6.68 8.53
CA ILE A 46 6.08 -5.97 8.08
C ILE A 46 5.27 -6.93 7.22
N GLN A 47 4.06 -7.29 7.67
CA GLN A 47 3.16 -8.22 6.98
C GLN A 47 2.15 -7.53 6.08
N ARG A 48 1.70 -6.32 6.43
CA ARG A 48 0.68 -5.58 5.70
C ARG A 48 0.92 -4.08 5.79
N VAL A 49 0.63 -3.35 4.73
CA VAL A 49 0.68 -1.88 4.71
C VAL A 49 -0.57 -1.36 4.00
N ILE A 50 -1.23 -0.36 4.58
CA ILE A 50 -2.47 0.22 4.05
C ILE A 50 -2.38 1.74 4.05
N ILE A 51 -2.91 2.37 2.99
CA ILE A 51 -3.28 3.80 3.00
C ILE A 51 -4.79 3.91 3.04
N THR A 52 -5.32 4.74 3.95
CA THR A 52 -6.74 5.10 3.97
C THR A 52 -6.94 6.59 3.74
N ASP A 53 -8.10 6.96 3.19
CA ASP A 53 -8.55 8.36 3.15
C ASP A 53 -9.25 8.76 4.46
N SER A 54 -9.78 9.99 4.50
CA SER A 54 -10.54 10.53 5.64
C SER A 54 -11.92 9.90 5.85
N ALA A 55 -12.39 9.08 4.90
CA ALA A 55 -13.63 8.31 5.01
C ALA A 55 -13.36 6.84 5.37
N ASP A 56 -12.13 6.53 5.82
CA ASP A 56 -11.65 5.19 6.13
C ASP A 56 -11.72 4.20 4.96
N SER A 57 -11.73 4.71 3.72
CA SER A 57 -11.66 3.89 2.52
C SER A 57 -10.20 3.51 2.24
N ILE A 58 -9.96 2.24 1.94
CA ILE A 58 -8.63 1.74 1.54
C ILE A 58 -8.31 2.23 0.14
N ILE A 59 -7.22 2.99 -0.01
CA ILE A 59 -6.72 3.50 -1.29
C ILE A 59 -5.54 2.67 -1.80
N PHE A 60 -4.80 2.05 -0.89
CA PHE A 60 -3.69 1.18 -1.21
C PHE A 60 -3.58 0.08 -0.17
N GLU A 61 -3.30 -1.13 -0.63
CA GLU A 61 -2.99 -2.25 0.24
C GLU A 61 -1.85 -3.08 -0.35
N TRP A 62 -0.86 -3.40 0.48
CA TRP A 62 0.20 -4.34 0.19
C TRP A 62 0.28 -5.40 1.28
N GLN A 63 0.60 -6.64 0.88
CA GLN A 63 0.85 -7.75 1.80
C GLN A 63 2.18 -8.42 1.46
N PHE A 64 2.90 -8.86 2.50
CA PHE A 64 4.12 -9.64 2.37
C PHE A 64 3.85 -10.91 1.53
N GLU A 65 4.81 -11.27 0.68
CA GLU A 65 4.74 -12.35 -0.33
C GLU A 65 3.67 -12.22 -1.43
N LYS A 66 2.60 -11.45 -1.22
CA LYS A 66 1.51 -11.27 -2.21
C LYS A 66 1.67 -10.01 -3.06
N GLY A 67 2.41 -9.01 -2.58
CA GLY A 67 2.57 -7.75 -3.26
C GLY A 67 1.37 -6.81 -3.08
N VAL A 68 1.09 -5.98 -4.09
CA VAL A 68 -0.01 -5.01 -4.05
C VAL A 68 -1.35 -5.73 -4.25
N ILE A 69 -2.23 -5.58 -3.26
CA ILE A 69 -3.59 -6.15 -3.24
C ILE A 69 -4.62 -5.12 -3.73
N HIS A 70 -4.43 -3.85 -3.37
CA HIS A 70 -5.29 -2.75 -3.78
C HIS A 70 -4.46 -1.55 -4.27
N PRO A 71 -4.78 -0.96 -5.43
CA PRO A 71 -5.78 -1.42 -6.40
C PRO A 71 -5.40 -2.82 -6.94
N VAL A 72 -6.41 -3.62 -7.30
CA VAL A 72 -6.17 -4.94 -7.87
C VAL A 72 -5.35 -4.74 -9.15
N PRO A 73 -4.17 -5.38 -9.29
CA PRO A 73 -3.38 -5.28 -10.50
C PRO A 73 -4.25 -5.65 -11.70
N GLN A 74 -4.44 -4.73 -12.65
CA GLN A 74 -5.16 -5.07 -13.88
C GLN A 74 -4.33 -6.13 -14.62
N PRO A 75 -4.96 -7.21 -15.12
CA PRO A 75 -4.26 -8.11 -16.01
C PRO A 75 -3.70 -7.30 -17.19
N PRO A 76 -2.53 -7.67 -17.74
CA PRO A 76 -1.97 -6.97 -18.88
C PRO A 76 -3.02 -6.93 -19.98
N VAL A 77 -3.34 -5.73 -20.47
CA VAL A 77 -4.23 -5.56 -21.62
C VAL A 77 -3.63 -6.38 -22.74
N ALA A 78 -4.22 -7.52 -23.06
CA ALA A 78 -3.79 -8.32 -24.18
C ALA A 78 -3.89 -7.42 -25.41
N CYS A 79 -2.76 -7.04 -25.99
CA CYS A 79 -2.72 -6.32 -27.25
C CYS A 79 -3.48 -7.18 -28.27
N SER A 80 -4.74 -6.85 -28.52
CA SER A 80 -5.51 -7.42 -29.62
C SER A 80 -4.82 -6.94 -30.88
N GLY A 81 -3.93 -7.77 -31.42
CA GLY A 81 -3.30 -7.53 -32.70
C GLY A 81 -4.40 -7.41 -33.76
N THR A 82 -4.74 -6.19 -34.12
CA THR A 82 -5.40 -5.91 -35.39
C THR A 82 -4.40 -6.27 -36.48
N LYS A 83 -4.56 -7.47 -37.05
CA LYS A 83 -3.99 -7.77 -38.37
C LYS A 83 -4.71 -6.88 -39.38
N GLY A 84 -4.00 -5.88 -39.88
CA GLY A 84 -4.30 -5.26 -41.17
C GLY A 84 -3.68 -6.05 -42.30
#